data_AF-A0A9C9Z6Z9-F1
#
_entry.id   AF-A0A9C9Z6Z9-F1
#
_cell.length_a   1.000
_cell.length_b   1.000
_cell.length_c   1.000
_cell.angle_alpha   90.00
_cell.angle_beta   90.00
_cell.angle_gamma   90.00
#
_symmetry.space_group_name_H-M   'P 1'
#
loop_
_entity.id
_entity.type
_entity.pdbx_description
1 polymer ?
#
loop_
_entity_poly.entity_id
_entity_poly.type
_entity_poly.pdbx_seq_one_letter_code
_entity_poly.pdbx_strand_id
1 'polypeptide(L)' 'QQIRKQAQAAGGHATLFRRGTADCETFQWPADGVIQLHRRLKQAFDPAGIFNPGRLYSGL' A
#
# COMPACT_ATOMS: atom_id res chain seq x y z
N GLN A 1 -8.97 10.65 -2.10
CA GLN A 1 -9.73 9.37 -2.18
C GLN A 1 -10.58 9.24 -3.46
N GLN A 2 -11.13 10.32 -4.03
CA GLN A 2 -11.99 10.26 -5.22
C GLN A 2 -11.39 9.51 -6.42
N ILE A 3 -10.14 9.81 -6.79
CA ILE A 3 -9.45 9.17 -7.92
C ILE A 3 -9.36 7.64 -7.75
N ARG A 4 -9.12 7.17 -6.52
CA ARG A 4 -9.03 5.73 -6.21
C ARG A 4 -10.37 5.03 -6.35
N LYS A 5 -11.45 5.66 -5.90
CA LYS A 5 -12.82 5.14 -6.09
C LYS A 5 -13.17 5.02 -7.57
N GLN A 6 -12.80 6.03 -8.37
CA GLN A 6 -13.02 6.00 -9.82
C GLN A 6 -12.19 4.92 -10.52
N ALA A 7 -10.92 4.79 -10.17
CA ALA A 7 -10.06 3.72 -10.68
C ALA A 7 -10.66 2.35 -10.35
N GLN A 8 -11.09 2.14 -9.10
CA GLN A 8 -11.72 0.88 -8.67
C GLN A 8 -13.02 0.59 -9.44
N ALA A 9 -13.88 1.59 -9.64
CA ALA A 9 -15.12 1.43 -10.41
C ALA A 9 -14.85 1.04 -11.88
N ALA A 10 -13.70 1.45 -12.43
CA ALA A 10 -13.24 1.06 -13.76
C ALA A 10 -12.44 -0.27 -13.78
N GLY A 11 -12.35 -0.98 -12.65
CA GLY A 11 -11.58 -2.22 -12.53
C GLY A 11 -10.06 -2.03 -12.43
N GLY A 12 -9.60 -0.81 -12.17
CA GLY A 12 -8.19 -0.44 -12.06
C GLY A 12 -7.76 -0.01 -10.66
N HIS A 13 -6.52 0.49 -10.56
CA HIS A 13 -5.90 0.95 -9.31
C HIS A 13 -5.13 2.26 -9.52
N ALA A 14 -5.15 3.15 -8.54
CA ALA A 14 -4.45 4.43 -8.60
C ALA A 14 -3.39 4.56 -7.49
N THR A 15 -2.13 4.69 -7.91
CA THR A 15 -0.96 4.91 -7.05
C THR A 15 -0.42 6.33 -7.25
N LEU A 16 -0.12 7.01 -6.14
CA LEU A 16 0.49 8.33 -6.18
C LEU A 16 1.95 8.21 -6.59
N PHE A 17 2.30 8.78 -7.75
CA PHE A 17 3.69 8.89 -8.19
C PHE A 17 4.18 10.32 -7.91
N ARG A 18 5.26 10.44 -7.12
CA ARG A 18 5.82 11.72 -6.61
C ARG A 18 4.86 12.43 -5.65
N ARG A 19 5.00 12.08 -4.36
CA ARG A 19 4.14 12.57 -3.27
C ARG A 19 4.11 14.09 -3.09
N GLY A 20 5.23 14.78 -3.31
CA GLY A 20 5.33 16.21 -2.98
C GLY A 20 4.95 16.46 -1.51
N THR A 21 4.06 17.43 -1.28
CA THR A 21 3.49 17.77 0.04
C THR A 21 2.16 17.06 0.36
N ALA A 22 1.73 16.10 -0.46
CA ALA A 22 0.42 15.46 -0.29
C ALA A 22 0.40 14.52 0.92
N ASP A 23 -0.43 14.85 1.90
CA ASP A 23 -0.71 14.03 3.09
C ASP A 23 -1.83 13.01 2.80
N CYS A 24 -1.47 11.98 2.03
CA CYS A 24 -2.35 10.83 1.78
C CYS A 24 -1.54 9.56 1.63
N GLU A 25 -2.14 8.38 1.60
CA GLU A 25 -1.37 7.15 1.33
C GLU A 25 -0.71 7.16 -0.06
N THR A 26 0.44 6.50 -0.27
CA THR A 26 1.04 6.42 -1.62
C THR A 26 0.21 5.46 -2.48
N PHE A 27 0.00 4.25 -1.96
CA PHE A 27 -0.70 3.19 -2.65
C PHE A 27 -2.19 3.23 -2.29
N GLN A 28 -3.04 2.88 -3.24
CA GLN A 28 -4.40 2.47 -2.89
C GLN A 28 -4.33 1.14 -2.14
N TRP A 29 -5.16 0.98 -1.11
CA TRP A 29 -5.21 -0.24 -0.33
C TRP A 29 -5.63 -1.42 -1.21
N PRO A 30 -4.89 -2.55 -1.17
CA PRO A 30 -5.27 -3.74 -1.91
C PRO A 30 -6.42 -4.45 -1.20
N ALA A 31 -6.96 -5.49 -1.82
CA ALA A 31 -7.93 -6.36 -1.16
C ALA A 31 -7.35 -7.03 0.09
N ASP A 32 -8.21 -7.37 1.05
CA ASP A 32 -7.79 -7.90 2.36
C ASP A 32 -6.94 -9.18 2.26
N GLY A 33 -7.24 -10.06 1.31
CA GLY A 33 -6.43 -11.27 1.10
C GLY A 33 -5.00 -10.96 0.65
N VAL A 34 -4.82 -9.91 -0.16
CA VAL A 34 -3.51 -9.50 -0.68
C VAL A 34 -2.67 -8.84 0.42
N ILE A 35 -3.27 -8.01 1.28
CA ILE A 35 -2.51 -7.41 2.39
C ILE A 35 -2.07 -8.47 3.42
N GLN A 36 -2.90 -9.50 3.66
CA GLN A 36 -2.51 -10.63 4.51
C GLN A 36 -1.31 -11.39 3.92
N LEU A 37 -1.29 -11.62 2.61
CA LEU A 37 -0.15 -12.22 1.93
C LEU A 37 1.11 -11.35 2.06
N HIS A 38 1.00 -10.04 1.84
CA HIS A 38 2.12 -9.11 1.99
C HIS A 38 2.72 -9.15 3.41
N ARG A 39 1.88 -9.19 4.45
CA ARG A 39 2.35 -9.31 5.85
C ARG A 39 3.13 -10.60 6.09
N ARG A 40 2.62 -11.74 5.60
CA ARG A 40 3.31 -13.03 5.71
C ARG A 40 4.67 -13.03 5.00
N LEU A 41 4.72 -12.44 3.79
CA LEU A 41 5.97 -12.28 3.06
C LEU A 41 6.95 -11.40 3.84
N LYS A 42 6.49 -10.23 4.32
CA LYS A 42 7.31 -9.31 5.11
C LYS A 42 7.88 -9.97 6.36
N GLN A 43 7.05 -10.72 7.08
CA GLN A 43 7.47 -11.47 8.27
C GLN A 43 8.49 -12.57 7.95
N ALA A 44 8.34 -13.27 6.82
CA ALA A 44 9.27 -14.33 6.41
C ALA A 44 10.65 -13.78 5.99
N PHE A 45 10.69 -12.63 5.32
CA PHE A 45 11.92 -12.05 4.78
C PHE A 45 12.59 -11.01 5.69
N ASP A 46 11.83 -10.37 6.58
CA ASP A 46 12.33 -9.34 7.51
C ASP A 46 11.56 -9.40 8.84
N PRO A 47 11.76 -10.47 9.63
CA PRO A 47 11.06 -10.65 10.91
C PRO A 47 11.41 -9.56 11.94
N ALA A 48 12.57 -8.92 11.79
CA ALA A 48 13.00 -7.82 12.66
C ALA A 48 12.49 -6.44 12.20
N GLY A 49 11.85 -6.35 11.03
CA GLY A 49 11.29 -5.10 10.50
C GLY A 49 12.33 -4.03 10.15
N ILE A 50 13.57 -4.41 9.86
CA ILE A 50 14.69 -3.48 9.65
C ILE A 50 14.63 -2.85 8.25
N PHE A 51 14.08 -3.56 7.27
CA PHE A 51 14.03 -3.08 5.90
C PHE A 51 12.85 -2.14 5.69
N ASN A 52 13.14 -0.90 5.30
CA ASN A 52 12.15 0.05 4.80
C ASN A 52 10.98 0.31 5.79
N PRO A 53 11.23 0.62 7.07
CA PRO A 53 10.17 0.87 8.04
C PRO A 53 9.26 2.01 7.57
N GLY A 54 7.95 1.82 7.69
CA GLY A 54 6.93 2.80 7.29
C GLY A 54 6.74 2.96 5.77
N ARG A 55 7.35 2.11 4.93
CA ARG A 55 7.10 2.09 3.48
C ARG A 55 5.99 1.10 3.10
N LEU A 56 5.52 1.18 1.85
CA LEU A 56 4.42 0.40 1.27
C LEU A 56 3.05 0.73 1.87
N TYR A 57 2.68 0.11 2.99
CA TYR A 57 1.38 0.35 3.65
C TYR A 57 1.64 0.67 5.11
N SER A 58 0.93 1.66 5.64
CA SER A 58 1.02 1.98 7.07
C SER A 58 0.66 0.76 7.92
N GLY A 59 1.57 0.32 8.78
CA GLY A 59 1.40 -0.88 9.62
C GLY A 59 1.62 -2.22 8.90
N LEU A 60 2.34 -2.24 7.77
CA LEU A 60 2.96 -3.45 7.22
C LEU A 60 4.32 -3.73 7.90
#